data_AF-A0A497ML87-F1
#
_entry.id   AF-A0A497ML87-F1
#
_cell.length_a   1.000
_cell.length_b   1.000
_cell.length_c   1.000
_cell.angle_alpha   90.00
_cell.angle_beta   90.00
_cell.angle_gamma   90.00
#
_symmetry.space_group_name_H-M   'P 1'
#
loop_
_entity.id
_entity.type
_entity.pdbx_description
1 polymer ?
#
loop_
_entity_poly.entity_id
_entity_poly.type
_entity_poly.pdbx_seq_one_letter_code
_entity_poly.pdbx_strand_id
1 'polypeptide(L)' 'MVYGPPVTDEYEFLTRYRACVKAMAECDEIVGFCYTQLYDIEGELNGYMTYDRRWKVNPDEIARIHSKIGFDDVT' A
#
# COMPACT_ATOMS: atom_id res chain seq x y z
N MET A 1 4.83 -17.68 8.27
CA MET A 1 5.50 -17.87 6.97
C MET A 1 5.76 -16.48 6.43
N VAL A 2 7.02 -16.06 6.30
CA VAL A 2 7.35 -14.72 5.79
C VAL A 2 7.94 -14.90 4.40
N TYR A 3 7.27 -14.33 3.39
CA TYR A 3 7.75 -14.35 2.01
C TYR A 3 8.89 -13.31 1.85
N GLY A 4 10.12 -13.73 2.16
CA GLY A 4 11.33 -12.88 2.06
C GLY A 4 11.62 -12.04 3.31
N PRO A 5 12.72 -11.29 3.31
CA PRO A 5 13.05 -10.39 4.42
C PRO A 5 12.00 -9.25 4.53
N PRO A 6 11.73 -8.74 5.74
CA PRO A 6 10.84 -7.60 5.90
C PRO A 6 11.45 -6.37 5.21
N VAL A 7 10.59 -5.55 4.61
CA VAL A 7 10.98 -4.22 4.13
C VAL A 7 11.22 -3.35 5.35
N THR A 8 12.41 -2.77 5.46
CA THR A 8 12.83 -1.96 6.62
C THR A 8 13.00 -0.48 6.29
N ASP A 9 12.90 -0.14 5.01
CA ASP A 9 13.08 1.19 4.47
C ASP A 9 11.78 1.70 3.84
N GLU A 10 11.40 2.94 4.16
CA GLU A 10 10.17 3.57 3.68
C GLU A 10 10.19 3.74 2.16
N TYR A 11 11.35 4.08 1.59
CA TYR A 11 11.48 4.28 0.14
C TYR A 11 11.31 2.96 -0.63
N GLU A 12 11.91 1.87 -0.14
CA GLU A 12 11.70 0.54 -0.71
C GLU A 12 10.21 0.13 -0.66
N PHE A 13 9.54 0.37 0.49
CA PHE A 13 8.11 0.09 0.63
C PHE A 13 7.29 0.87 -0.42
N LEU A 14 7.49 2.18 -0.50
CA LEU A 14 6.75 3.04 -1.45
C LEU A 14 7.02 2.66 -2.91
N THR A 15 8.24 2.24 -3.23
CA THR A 15 8.62 1.78 -4.57
C THR A 15 7.85 0.51 -4.95
N ARG A 16 7.82 -0.49 -4.06
CA ARG A 16 7.09 -1.74 -4.28
C ARG A 16 5.58 -1.51 -4.31
N TYR A 17 5.08 -0.70 -3.39
CA TYR A 17 3.66 -0.35 -3.32
C TYR A 17 3.17 0.31 -4.60
N ARG A 18 3.90 1.31 -5.11
CA ARG A 18 3.59 1.98 -6.39
C ARG A 18 3.57 1.01 -7.56
N ALA A 19 4.53 0.08 -7.64
CA ALA A 19 4.59 -0.91 -8.70
C ALA A 19 3.36 -1.84 -8.67
N CYS A 20 2.95 -2.31 -7.49
CA CYS A 20 1.75 -3.13 -7.33
C CYS A 20 0.47 -2.38 -7.71
N VAL A 21 0.28 -1.15 -7.19
CA VAL A 21 -0.91 -0.34 -7.49
C VAL A 21 -0.99 -0.03 -8.98
N LYS A 22 0.14 0.30 -9.61
CA LYS A 22 0.21 0.53 -11.05
C LYS A 22 -0.18 -0.72 -11.84
N ALA A 23 0.37 -1.88 -11.50
CA ALA A 23 0.04 -3.12 -12.19
C ALA A 23 -1.45 -3.50 -12.07
N MET A 24 -2.08 -3.21 -10.93
CA MET A 24 -3.52 -3.41 -10.75
C MET A 24 -4.35 -2.45 -11.61
N ALA A 25 -3.94 -1.18 -11.70
CA ALA A 25 -4.65 -0.18 -12.49
C ALA A 25 -4.46 -0.33 -14.02
N GLU A 26 -3.40 -0.99 -14.46
CA GLU A 26 -3.18 -1.34 -15.87
C GLU A 26 -3.96 -2.59 -16.31
N CYS A 27 -4.72 -3.22 -15.41
CA CYS A 27 -5.53 -4.41 -15.69
C CYS A 27 -6.99 -4.00 -15.83
N ASP A 28 -7.53 -4.05 -17.06
CA ASP A 28 -8.90 -3.62 -17.38
C ASP A 28 -9.99 -4.38 -16.58
N GLU A 29 -9.70 -5.59 -16.12
CA GLU A 29 -10.60 -6.41 -15.31
C GLU A 29 -10.61 -6.05 -13.81
N ILE A 30 -9.67 -5.22 -13.35
CA ILE A 30 -9.57 -4.77 -11.95
C ILE A 30 -10.12 -3.34 -11.83
N VAL A 31 -11.22 -3.20 -11.10
CA VAL A 31 -11.87 -1.90 -10.85
C VAL A 31 -11.43 -1.22 -9.55
N GLY A 32 -10.57 -1.86 -8.77
CA GLY A 32 -10.11 -1.34 -7.49
C GLY A 32 -9.42 -2.39 -6.63
N PHE A 33 -8.90 -1.95 -5.49
CA PHE A 33 -8.29 -2.83 -4.49
C PHE A 33 -8.58 -2.32 -3.07
N CYS A 34 -8.43 -3.21 -2.10
CA CYS A 34 -8.45 -2.87 -0.69
C CYS A 34 -7.09 -3.22 -0.09
N TYR A 35 -6.39 -2.23 0.48
CA TYR A 35 -5.20 -2.51 1.26
C TYR A 35 -5.60 -2.96 2.67
N THR A 36 -5.25 -4.19 3.01
CA THR A 36 -5.35 -4.68 4.38
C THR A 36 -3.92 -4.88 4.91
N GLN A 37 -3.55 -4.28 6.04
CA GLN A 37 -4.36 -3.69 7.11
C GLN A 37 -4.07 -2.19 7.30
N LEU A 38 -4.93 -1.49 8.06
CA LEU A 38 -4.69 -0.09 8.43
C LEU A 38 -3.57 0.04 9.47
N TYR A 39 -3.54 -0.84 10.47
CA TYR A 39 -2.55 -0.86 11.54
C TYR A 39 -2.15 -2.29 11.86
N ASP A 40 -0.98 -2.46 12.47
CA ASP A 40 -0.49 -3.78 12.86
C ASP A 40 -1.38 -4.44 13.91
N ILE A 41 -1.52 -5.74 13.78
CA ILE A 41 -2.00 -6.61 14.86
C ILE A 41 -0.89 -7.59 15.24
N GLU A 42 -1.12 -8.41 16.26
CA GLU A 42 -0.10 -9.18 17.01
C GLU A 42 1.12 -9.62 16.19
N GLY A 43 0.95 -10.62 15.32
CA GLY A 43 2.02 -11.13 14.45
C GLY A 43 2.02 -10.54 13.04
N GLU A 44 1.06 -9.68 12.71
CA GLU A 44 0.82 -9.16 11.37
C GLU A 44 1.24 -7.69 11.33
N LEU A 45 2.48 -7.48 10.88
CA LEU A 45 3.16 -6.17 10.90
C LEU A 45 3.07 -5.42 9.57
N ASN A 46 2.06 -5.72 8.75
CA ASN A 46 1.80 -5.16 7.42
C ASN A 46 0.80 -3.98 7.44
N GLY A 47 0.52 -3.39 8.60
CA GLY A 47 -0.27 -2.17 8.68
C GLY A 47 0.48 -0.94 8.17
N TYR A 48 -0.26 0.04 7.63
CA TYR A 48 0.28 1.38 7.40
C TYR A 48 0.73 2.07 8.68
N MET A 49 0.08 1.72 9.79
CA MET A 49 0.40 2.19 11.12
C MET A 49 0.95 1.05 11.99
N THR A 50 1.72 1.42 13.01
CA THR A 50 2.07 0.53 14.11
C THR A 50 0.83 0.11 14.90
N TYR A 51 0.99 -0.86 15.79
CA TYR A 51 -0.06 -1.30 16.73
C TYR A 51 -0.69 -0.14 17.51
N ASP A 52 0.13 0.86 17.89
CA ASP A 52 -0.31 2.09 18.59
C ASP A 52 -0.88 3.17 17.66
N ARG A 53 -1.19 2.84 16.40
CA ARG A 53 -1.75 3.75 15.38
C ARG A 53 -0.83 4.94 15.05
N ARG A 54 0.49 4.72 15.10
CA ARG A 54 1.48 5.68 14.58
C ARG A 54 1.82 5.33 13.14
N TRP A 55 1.78 6.30 12.23
CA TRP A 55 2.16 6.07 10.83
C TRP A 55 3.59 5.55 10.71
N LYS A 56 3.78 4.47 9.96
CA LYS A 56 5.10 3.95 9.58
C LYS A 56 5.63 4.56 8.30
N VAL A 57 4.71 5.05 7.48
CA VAL A 57 4.94 5.64 6.16
C VAL A 57 4.11 6.91 6.09
N ASN A 58 4.63 7.96 5.47
CA ASN A 58 3.89 9.19 5.33
C ASN A 58 2.59 8.97 4.52
N PRO A 59 1.40 9.22 5.10
CA PRO A 59 0.12 9.03 4.40
C PRO A 59 -0.01 9.89 3.13
N ASP A 60 0.66 11.04 3.06
CA ASP A 60 0.64 11.90 1.87
C ASP A 60 1.36 11.26 0.67
N GLU A 61 2.33 10.38 0.89
CA GLU A 61 2.97 9.62 -0.19
C GLU A 61 2.03 8.55 -0.74
N ILE A 62 1.27 7.88 0.14
CA ILE A 62 0.25 6.90 -0.24
C ILE A 62 -0.87 7.58 -1.05
N ALA A 63 -1.39 8.70 -0.55
CA ALA A 63 -2.41 9.48 -1.25
C ALA A 63 -1.93 9.94 -2.64
N ARG A 64 -0.67 10.39 -2.75
CA ARG A 64 -0.07 10.76 -4.05
C ARG A 64 0.09 9.58 -5.01
N ILE A 65 0.21 8.35 -4.52
CA ILE A 65 0.22 7.15 -5.37
C ILE A 65 -1.18 6.90 -5.90
N HIS A 66 -2.20 6.93 -5.05
CA HIS A 66 -3.60 6.73 -5.45
C HIS A 66 -4.10 7.81 -6.41
N SER A 67 -3.78 9.07 -6.15
CA SER A 67 -4.26 10.19 -6.99
C SER A 67 -3.65 10.24 -8.39
N LYS A 68 -2.57 9.50 -8.64
CA LYS A 68 -1.84 9.50 -9.92
C LYS A 68 -2.10 8.25 -10.75
N ILE A 69 -2.75 7.25 -10.16
CA ILE A 69 -3.00 5.96 -10.77
C ILE A 69 -4.52 5.85 -10.86
N GLY A 70 -5.04 6.29 -12.00
CA GLY A 70 -6.47 6.51 -12.21
C GLY A 70 -7.28 5.22 -12.10
N PHE A 71 -8.28 5.25 -11.23
CA PHE A 71 -9.55 4.53 -11.43
C PHE A 71 -10.60 5.53 -11.93
N ASP A 72 -10.18 6.51 -12.74
CA ASP A 72 -10.90 7.75 -13.01
C ASP A 72 -12.00 7.63 -14.09
N ASP A 73 -12.30 6.41 -14.56
CA ASP A 73 -13.31 6.16 -15.61
C ASP A 73 -14.63 5.53 -15.08
N VAL A 74 -14.90 5.63 -13.77
CA VAL A 74 -16.19 5.21 -13.18
C VAL A 74 -16.91 6.41 -12.54
N THR A 75 -17.33 7.36 -13.37
CA THR A 75 -18.46 8.28 -13.08
C THR A 75 -19.27 8.55 -14.33
#